data_AF-A0A7R9VXN0-F1
#
_entry.id   AF-A0A7R9VXN0-F1
#
_cell.length_a   1.000
_cell.length_b   1.000
_cell.length_c   1.000
_cell.angle_alpha   90.00
_cell.angle_beta   90.00
_cell.angle_gamma   90.00
#
_symmetry.space_group_name_H-M   'P 1'
#
loop_
_entity.id
_entity.type
_entity.pdbx_description
1 polymer ?
#
loop_
_entity_poly.entity_id
_entity_poly.type
_entity_poly.pdbx_seq_one_letter_code
_entity_poly.pdbx_strand_id
1 'polypeptide(L)'
;KAFRLWRRAITMRKMREGKAALGESLFCLHPVLGPAILRVRKACLELSAMRLHCLQPGVIYSLDEMVARHANHCVEVAQVLDAFSRGLLSTTQSSCRRAVEVMEDLLLASKERTAAAGAPAGHVAAATSVSQAVAHASKLARQAEFGFAVNAAR
;
A
#
# COMPACT_ATOMS: atom_id res chain seq x y z
N LYS A 1 31.04 -29.63 15.60
CA LYS A 1 29.59 -29.69 15.26
C LYS A 1 28.85 -28.43 15.72
N ALA A 2 29.09 -27.91 16.92
CA ALA A 2 28.47 -26.69 17.45
C ALA A 2 28.59 -25.45 16.56
N PHE A 3 29.78 -25.18 15.98
CA PHE A 3 29.98 -24.02 15.09
C PHE A 3 29.09 -24.02 13.84
N ARG A 4 28.84 -25.19 13.24
CA ARG A 4 27.94 -25.31 12.07
C ARG A 4 26.49 -25.03 12.46
N LEU A 5 26.07 -25.48 13.65
CA LEU A 5 24.73 -25.22 14.18
C LEU A 5 24.53 -23.74 14.50
N TRP A 6 25.52 -23.12 15.16
CA TRP A 6 25.56 -21.69 15.46
C TRP A 6 25.51 -20.83 14.18
N ARG A 7 26.35 -21.16 13.19
CA ARG A 7 26.33 -20.48 11.88
C ARG A 7 24.96 -20.60 11.22
N ARG A 8 24.36 -21.80 11.19
CA ARG A 8 23.03 -22.03 10.61
C ARG A 8 21.94 -21.26 11.34
N ALA A 9 21.98 -21.21 12.67
CA ALA A 9 21.04 -20.44 13.49
C ALA A 9 21.14 -18.93 13.22
N ILE A 10 22.36 -18.38 13.11
CA ILE A 10 22.58 -16.97 12.75
C ILE A 10 22.09 -16.68 11.34
N THR A 11 22.42 -17.52 10.35
CA THR A 11 21.97 -17.32 8.98
C THR A 11 20.45 -17.33 8.89
N MET A 12 19.79 -18.29 9.56
CA MET A 12 18.32 -18.35 9.64
C MET A 12 17.73 -17.12 10.31
N ARG A 13 18.34 -16.64 11.41
CA ARG A 13 17.90 -15.43 12.11
C ARG A 13 17.98 -14.19 11.21
N LYS A 14 19.14 -13.98 10.58
CA LYS A 14 19.36 -12.87 9.63
C LYS A 14 18.42 -12.95 8.42
N MET A 15 18.15 -14.15 7.91
CA MET A 15 17.18 -14.32 6.81
C MET A 15 15.75 -14.00 7.25
N ARG A 16 15.37 -14.38 8.47
CA ARG A 16 14.04 -14.05 9.03
C ARG A 16 13.90 -12.54 9.25
N GLU A 17 14.90 -11.90 9.85
CA GLU A 17 14.94 -10.44 10.04
C GLU A 17 14.88 -9.71 8.68
N GLY A 18 15.67 -10.16 7.70
CA GLY A 18 15.63 -9.61 6.35
C GLY A 18 14.29 -9.80 5.65
N LYS A 19 13.66 -10.97 5.78
CA LYS A 19 12.31 -11.22 5.24
C LYS A 19 11.25 -10.37 5.92
N ALA A 20 11.34 -10.14 7.23
CA ALA A 20 10.42 -9.27 7.94
C ALA A 20 10.55 -7.82 7.46
N ALA A 21 11.78 -7.29 7.40
CA ALA A 21 12.05 -5.94 6.91
C ALA A 21 11.64 -5.74 5.43
N LEU A 22 11.88 -6.76 4.59
CA LEU A 22 11.43 -6.75 3.19
C LEU A 22 9.91 -6.87 3.08
N GLY A 23 9.25 -7.61 3.96
CA GLY A 23 7.78 -7.70 4.02
C GLY A 23 7.13 -6.37 4.38
N GLU A 24 7.70 -5.64 5.33
CA GLU A 24 7.24 -4.31 5.73
C GLU A 24 7.45 -3.26 4.62
N SER A 25 8.52 -3.42 3.82
CA SER A 25 8.85 -2.51 2.71
C SER A 25 8.43 -3.01 1.33
N LEU A 26 7.72 -4.14 1.26
CA LEU A 26 7.44 -4.86 0.00
C LEU A 26 6.66 -3.98 -0.99
N PHE A 27 5.74 -3.18 -0.47
CA PHE A 27 4.95 -2.27 -1.28
C PHE A 27 5.76 -1.10 -1.84
N CYS A 28 6.74 -0.60 -1.08
CA CYS A 28 7.63 0.47 -1.55
C CYS A 28 8.58 -0.03 -2.65
N LEU A 29 8.95 -1.31 -2.60
CA LEU A 29 9.84 -1.94 -3.57
C LEU A 29 9.10 -2.48 -4.80
N HIS A 30 7.77 -2.58 -4.75
CA HIS A 30 6.97 -3.05 -5.88
C HIS A 30 6.97 -2.00 -7.01
N PRO A 31 7.32 -2.36 -8.25
CA PRO A 31 7.53 -1.40 -9.35
C PRO A 31 6.30 -0.58 -9.69
N VAL A 32 5.09 -1.12 -9.44
CA VAL A 32 3.82 -0.45 -9.73
C VAL A 32 3.21 0.22 -8.49
N LEU A 33 3.33 -0.41 -7.32
CA LEU A 33 2.60 0.02 -6.11
C LEU A 33 3.42 1.01 -5.28
N GLY A 34 4.75 0.94 -5.33
CA GLY A 34 5.63 1.89 -4.64
C GLY A 34 5.40 3.33 -5.08
N PRO A 35 5.45 3.62 -6.40
CA PRO A 35 5.15 4.95 -6.92
C PRO A 35 3.71 5.41 -6.63
N ALA A 36 2.76 4.48 -6.54
CA ALA A 36 1.37 4.80 -6.20
C ALA A 36 1.26 5.27 -4.74
N ILE A 37 1.87 4.56 -3.80
CA ILE A 37 1.86 4.91 -2.37
C ILE A 37 2.58 6.25 -2.13
N LEU A 38 3.69 6.50 -2.82
CA LEU A 38 4.37 7.79 -2.72
C LEU A 38 3.51 8.94 -3.23
N ARG A 39 2.78 8.75 -4.35
CA ARG A 39 1.82 9.74 -4.86
C ARG A 39 0.69 10.02 -3.87
N VAL A 40 0.12 8.96 -3.27
CA VAL A 40 -0.90 9.07 -2.21
C VAL A 40 -0.37 9.88 -1.03
N ARG A 41 0.82 9.54 -0.53
CA ARG A 41 1.44 10.25 0.61
C ARG A 41 1.70 11.71 0.29
N LYS A 42 2.20 12.01 -0.91
CA LYS A 42 2.39 13.39 -1.37
C LYS A 42 1.08 14.17 -1.36
N ALA A 43 0.01 13.59 -1.90
CA ALA A 43 -1.31 14.22 -1.92
C ALA A 43 -1.87 14.44 -0.49
N CYS A 44 -1.67 13.50 0.44
CA CYS A 44 -2.05 13.69 1.84
C CYS A 44 -1.26 14.83 2.51
N LEU A 45 0.03 14.95 2.18
CA LEU A 45 0.89 16.02 2.68
C LEU A 45 0.44 17.39 2.18
N GLU A 46 0.13 17.50 0.89
CA GLU A 46 -0.43 18.71 0.28
C GLU A 46 -1.77 19.09 0.91
N LEU A 47 -2.65 18.11 1.17
CA LEU A 47 -3.91 18.36 1.86
C LEU A 47 -3.70 18.82 3.31
N SER A 48 -2.72 18.25 4.03
CA SER A 48 -2.42 18.62 5.42
C SER A 48 -1.92 20.07 5.58
N ALA A 49 -1.37 20.64 4.51
CA ALA A 49 -0.95 22.05 4.49
C ALA A 49 -2.14 23.01 4.32
N MET A 50 -3.31 22.52 3.88
CA MET A 50 -4.49 23.34 3.69
C MET A 50 -5.12 23.72 5.03
N ARG A 51 -5.41 25.00 5.22
CA ARG A 51 -6.08 25.52 6.42
C ARG A 51 -7.59 25.47 6.22
N LEU A 52 -8.31 24.99 7.23
CA LEU A 52 -9.78 24.93 7.23
C LEU A 52 -10.43 26.29 7.47
N HIS A 53 -9.63 27.31 7.78
CA HIS A 53 -10.11 28.67 8.06
C HIS A 53 -9.52 29.69 7.08
N CYS A 54 -10.34 30.67 6.70
CA CYS A 54 -10.00 31.73 5.75
C CYS A 54 -9.79 33.08 6.46
N LEU A 55 -8.89 33.10 7.46
CA LEU A 55 -8.53 34.34 8.16
C LEU A 55 -7.20 34.88 7.66
N GLN A 56 -7.22 36.09 7.11
CA GLN A 56 -6.01 36.81 6.75
C GLN A 56 -5.46 37.58 7.96
N PRO A 57 -4.15 37.47 8.25
CA PRO A 57 -3.54 38.22 9.33
C PRO A 57 -3.59 39.73 9.04
N GLY A 58 -3.92 40.53 10.06
CA GLY A 58 -3.92 42.00 9.95
C GLY A 58 -5.19 42.62 9.41
N VAL A 59 -6.25 41.84 9.17
CA VAL A 59 -7.56 42.35 8.74
C VAL A 59 -8.57 42.25 9.88
N ILE A 60 -9.29 43.34 10.12
CA ILE A 60 -10.40 43.38 11.06
C ILE A 60 -11.67 43.09 10.26
N TYR A 61 -12.42 42.08 10.69
CA TYR A 61 -13.67 41.68 10.04
C TYR A 61 -14.86 42.10 10.89
N SER A 62 -15.94 42.50 10.23
CA SER A 62 -17.25 42.45 10.88
C SER A 62 -17.69 40.99 11.07
N LEU A 63 -18.57 40.74 12.02
CA LEU A 63 -19.05 39.37 12.30
C LEU A 63 -19.69 38.75 11.05
N ASP A 64 -20.50 39.53 10.33
CA ASP A 64 -21.21 39.08 9.14
C ASP A 64 -20.26 38.74 7.98
N GLU A 65 -19.22 39.56 7.76
CA GLU A 65 -18.18 39.29 6.78
C GLU A 65 -17.39 38.02 7.10
N MET A 66 -17.08 37.79 8.39
CA MET A 66 -16.37 36.61 8.82
C MET A 66 -17.21 35.35 8.57
N VAL A 67 -18.50 35.38 8.91
CA VAL A 67 -19.44 34.27 8.68
C VAL A 67 -19.57 33.96 7.19
N ALA A 68 -19.79 34.98 6.35
CA ALA A 68 -19.91 34.81 4.91
C ALA A 68 -18.63 34.20 4.29
N ARG A 69 -17.45 34.67 4.73
CA ARG A 69 -16.17 34.16 4.23
C ARG A 69 -15.90 32.72 4.65
N HIS A 70 -16.24 32.35 5.89
CA HIS A 70 -16.12 30.97 6.34
C HIS A 70 -17.11 30.05 5.64
N ALA A 71 -18.35 30.49 5.39
CA ALA A 71 -19.34 29.71 4.65
C ALA A 71 -18.83 29.39 3.22
N ASN A 72 -18.31 30.40 2.52
CA ASN A 72 -17.73 30.22 1.19
C ASN A 72 -16.49 29.30 1.22
N HIS A 73 -15.59 29.51 2.17
CA HIS A 73 -14.40 28.67 2.33
C HIS A 73 -14.73 27.21 2.65
N CYS A 74 -15.77 26.96 3.45
CA CYS A 74 -16.25 25.60 3.72
C CYS A 74 -16.70 24.89 2.43
N VAL A 75 -17.39 25.60 1.53
CA VAL A 75 -17.81 25.04 0.24
C VAL A 75 -16.59 24.73 -0.64
N GLU A 76 -15.62 25.64 -0.71
CA GLU A 76 -14.39 25.43 -1.46
C GLU A 76 -13.58 24.24 -0.92
N VAL A 77 -13.38 24.18 0.40
CA VAL A 77 -12.69 23.06 1.05
C VAL A 77 -13.42 21.74 0.84
N ALA A 78 -14.76 21.74 0.91
CA ALA A 78 -15.55 20.53 0.65
C ALA A 78 -15.34 20.03 -0.79
N GLN A 79 -15.33 20.94 -1.78
CA GLN A 79 -15.05 20.57 -3.17
C GLN A 79 -13.63 20.03 -3.36
N VAL A 80 -12.64 20.63 -2.70
CA VAL A 80 -11.25 20.14 -2.74
C VAL A 80 -11.13 18.75 -2.10
N LEU A 81 -11.75 18.53 -0.94
CA LEU A 81 -11.73 17.24 -0.26
C LEU A 81 -12.42 16.15 -1.09
N ASP A 82 -13.53 16.49 -1.73
CA ASP A 82 -14.26 15.57 -2.60
C ASP A 82 -13.44 15.22 -3.85
N ALA A 83 -12.81 16.21 -4.50
CA ALA A 83 -11.88 15.99 -5.61
C ALA A 83 -10.65 15.16 -5.19
N PHE A 84 -10.08 15.44 -4.02
CA PHE A 84 -8.97 14.68 -3.44
C PHE A 84 -9.36 13.22 -3.23
N SER A 85 -10.52 12.95 -2.61
CA SER A 85 -10.98 11.59 -2.34
C SER A 85 -11.15 10.77 -3.63
N ARG A 86 -11.75 11.38 -4.66
CA ARG A 86 -11.91 10.75 -5.98
C ARG A 86 -10.58 10.50 -6.67
N GLY A 87 -9.67 11.47 -6.63
CA GLY A 87 -8.32 11.34 -7.19
C GLY A 87 -7.51 10.24 -6.51
N LEU A 88 -7.64 10.11 -5.19
CA LEU A 88 -6.97 9.09 -4.39
C LEU A 88 -7.48 7.68 -4.73
N LEU A 89 -8.80 7.52 -4.79
CA LEU A 89 -9.45 6.27 -5.19
C LEU A 89 -9.06 5.86 -6.61
N SER A 90 -9.13 6.79 -7.56
CA SER A 90 -8.76 6.56 -8.95
C SER A 90 -7.29 6.13 -9.09
N THR A 91 -6.38 6.83 -8.41
CA THR A 91 -4.94 6.50 -8.43
C THR A 91 -4.69 5.10 -7.86
N THR A 92 -5.35 4.75 -6.77
CA THR A 92 -5.21 3.44 -6.12
C THR A 92 -5.77 2.33 -7.00
N GLN A 93 -7.00 2.50 -7.51
CA GLN A 93 -7.63 1.52 -8.40
C GLN A 93 -6.83 1.29 -9.68
N SER A 94 -6.37 2.37 -10.33
CA SER A 94 -5.52 2.28 -11.53
C SER A 94 -4.21 1.55 -11.24
N SER A 95 -3.58 1.83 -10.10
CA SER A 95 -2.31 1.20 -9.73
C SER A 95 -2.49 -0.28 -9.37
N CYS A 96 -3.59 -0.64 -8.70
CA CYS A 96 -3.93 -2.03 -8.41
C CYS A 96 -4.24 -2.82 -9.69
N ARG A 97 -5.05 -2.25 -10.60
CA ARG A 97 -5.33 -2.88 -11.91
C ARG A 97 -4.04 -3.13 -12.68
N ARG A 98 -3.17 -2.12 -12.77
CA ARG A 98 -1.89 -2.26 -13.45
C ARG A 98 -0.94 -3.26 -12.76
N ALA A 99 -1.01 -3.38 -11.44
CA ALA A 99 -0.22 -4.39 -10.73
C ALA A 99 -0.70 -5.81 -11.09
N VAL A 100 -2.01 -6.01 -11.25
CA VAL A 100 -2.58 -7.30 -11.69
C VAL A 100 -2.16 -7.62 -13.13
N GLU A 101 -2.27 -6.66 -14.05
CA GLU A 101 -1.82 -6.83 -15.44
C GLU A 101 -0.35 -7.26 -15.52
N VAL A 102 0.54 -6.59 -14.77
CA VAL A 102 1.96 -6.94 -14.73
C VAL A 102 2.18 -8.35 -14.14
N MET A 103 1.39 -8.75 -13.15
CA MET A 103 1.48 -10.11 -12.60
C MET A 103 1.02 -11.15 -13.61
N GLU A 104 -0.05 -10.89 -14.36
CA GLU A 104 -0.56 -11.78 -15.41
C GLU A 104 0.47 -11.96 -16.53
N ASP A 105 1.09 -10.88 -16.99
CA ASP A 105 2.16 -10.90 -18.00
C ASP A 105 3.36 -11.75 -17.55
N LEU A 106 3.80 -11.58 -16.29
CA LEU A 106 4.90 -12.36 -15.73
C LEU A 106 4.55 -13.86 -15.63
N LEU A 107 3.31 -14.19 -15.30
CA LEU A 107 2.84 -15.57 -15.23
C LEU A 107 2.78 -16.21 -16.62
N LEU A 108 2.25 -15.51 -17.63
CA LEU A 108 2.23 -15.99 -19.02
C LEU A 108 3.66 -16.19 -19.57
N ALA A 109 4.54 -15.21 -19.36
CA ALA A 109 5.95 -15.32 -19.74
C ALA A 109 6.71 -16.43 -18.99
N SER A 110 6.28 -16.78 -17.76
CA SER A 110 6.85 -17.91 -17.02
C SER A 110 6.39 -19.25 -17.62
N LYS A 111 5.11 -19.35 -18.02
CA LYS A 111 4.52 -20.53 -18.64
C LYS A 111 5.16 -20.82 -20.00
N GLU A 112 5.37 -19.80 -20.82
CA GLU A 112 6.06 -19.92 -22.12
C GLU A 112 7.51 -20.38 -21.97
N ARG A 113 8.23 -19.86 -20.97
CA ARG A 113 9.60 -20.32 -20.64
C ARG A 113 9.63 -21.78 -20.20
N THR A 114 8.65 -22.24 -19.42
CA THR A 114 8.54 -23.65 -19.06
C THR A 114 8.12 -24.56 -20.22
N ALA A 115 7.37 -24.04 -21.20
CA ALA A 115 6.97 -24.79 -22.39
C ALA A 115 8.09 -24.90 -23.44
N ALA A 116 8.92 -23.87 -23.58
CA ALA A 116 10.07 -23.86 -24.50
C ALA A 116 11.25 -24.72 -23.99
N ALA A 117 11.37 -24.90 -22.66
CA ALA A 117 12.35 -25.80 -22.05
C ALA A 117 11.78 -27.24 -21.97
N GLY A 118 11.70 -27.94 -23.10
CA GLY A 118 11.28 -29.34 -23.14
C GLY A 118 12.19 -30.25 -22.31
N ALA A 119 11.79 -30.58 -21.08
CA ALA A 119 12.37 -31.66 -20.27
C ALA A 119 11.33 -32.25 -19.28
N PRO A 120 11.36 -33.57 -19.03
CA PRO A 120 10.22 -34.30 -18.47
C PRO A 120 10.14 -34.23 -16.93
N ALA A 121 8.88 -34.27 -16.46
CA ALA A 121 8.42 -34.85 -15.19
C ALA A 121 9.32 -34.66 -13.95
N GLY A 122 9.10 -33.52 -13.28
CA GLY A 122 9.48 -33.28 -11.88
C GLY A 122 8.63 -32.16 -11.26
N HIS A 123 7.37 -32.03 -11.68
CA HIS A 123 6.49 -30.92 -11.29
C HIS A 123 5.36 -31.41 -10.37
N VAL A 124 5.58 -31.37 -9.05
CA VAL A 124 4.48 -31.40 -8.05
C VAL A 124 4.58 -30.26 -7.03
N ALA A 125 5.57 -29.36 -7.08
CA ALA A 125 5.75 -28.36 -6.00
C ALA A 125 5.28 -26.92 -6.31
N ALA A 126 5.04 -26.55 -7.57
CA ALA A 126 4.79 -25.15 -7.94
C ALA A 126 3.29 -24.77 -8.00
N ALA A 127 2.40 -25.71 -8.32
CA ALA A 127 0.96 -25.44 -8.42
C ALA A 127 0.26 -25.27 -7.06
N THR A 128 0.90 -25.68 -5.97
CA THR A 128 0.40 -25.51 -4.59
C THR A 128 0.60 -24.10 -4.04
N SER A 129 1.41 -23.24 -4.66
CA SER A 129 1.93 -22.05 -3.96
C SER A 129 1.04 -20.81 -4.04
N VAL A 130 0.24 -20.59 -5.08
CA VAL A 130 -0.51 -19.31 -5.21
C VAL A 130 -1.80 -19.33 -4.41
N SER A 131 -2.64 -20.37 -4.55
CA SER A 131 -3.89 -20.46 -3.78
C SER A 131 -3.64 -20.60 -2.27
N GLN A 132 -2.57 -21.28 -1.86
CA GLN A 132 -2.17 -21.37 -0.46
C GLN A 132 -1.54 -20.07 0.04
N ALA A 133 -0.74 -19.37 -0.78
CA ALA A 133 -0.22 -18.05 -0.41
C ALA A 133 -1.33 -16.99 -0.30
N VAL A 134 -2.34 -17.03 -1.17
CA VAL A 134 -3.52 -16.15 -1.11
C VAL A 134 -4.39 -16.49 0.10
N ALA A 135 -4.59 -17.78 0.40
CA ALA A 135 -5.29 -18.21 1.63
C ALA A 135 -4.53 -17.82 2.91
N HIS A 136 -3.21 -17.91 2.89
CA HIS A 136 -2.37 -17.52 4.02
C HIS A 136 -2.31 -15.99 4.19
N ALA A 137 -2.20 -15.23 3.10
CA ALA A 137 -2.22 -13.77 3.10
C ALA A 137 -3.57 -13.23 3.58
N SER A 138 -4.69 -13.82 3.14
CA SER A 138 -6.03 -13.44 3.62
C SER A 138 -6.24 -13.77 5.11
N LYS A 139 -5.67 -14.87 5.60
CA LYS A 139 -5.68 -15.22 7.03
C LYS A 139 -4.87 -14.22 7.88
N LEU A 140 -3.71 -13.79 7.40
CA LEU A 140 -2.88 -12.76 8.05
C LEU A 140 -3.54 -11.38 8.03
N ALA A 141 -4.19 -11.01 6.92
CA ALA A 141 -4.94 -9.75 6.81
C ALA A 141 -6.07 -9.68 7.85
N ARG A 142 -6.86 -10.75 8.01
CA ARG A 142 -7.91 -10.84 9.04
C ARG A 142 -7.36 -10.75 10.47
N GLN A 143 -6.18 -11.30 10.72
CA GLN A 143 -5.52 -11.20 12.03
C GLN A 143 -5.01 -9.77 12.31
N ALA A 144 -4.52 -9.08 11.29
CA ALA A 144 -4.10 -7.68 11.38
C ALA A 144 -5.30 -6.74 11.60
N GLU A 145 -6.43 -6.98 10.92
CA GLU A 145 -7.69 -6.26 11.14
C GLU A 145 -8.22 -6.43 12.58
N PHE A 146 -8.14 -7.65 13.13
CA PHE A 146 -8.50 -7.90 14.53
C PHE A 146 -7.58 -7.18 15.51
N GLY A 147 -6.26 -7.14 15.23
CA GLY A 147 -5.30 -6.42 16.07
C GLY A 147 -5.50 -4.90 16.04
N PHE A 148 -5.87 -4.34 14.89
CA PHE A 148 -6.16 -2.92 14.74
C PHE A 148 -7.48 -2.54 15.43
N ALA A 149 -8.53 -3.37 15.30
CA ALA A 149 -9.82 -3.16 15.98
C ALA A 149 -9.71 -3.23 17.51
N VAL A 150 -8.89 -4.14 18.04
CA VAL A 150 -8.68 -4.29 19.50
C VAL A 150 -7.85 -3.12 20.08
N ASN A 151 -6.90 -2.57 19.32
CA ASN A 151 -6.12 -1.40 19.77
C ASN A 151 -6.85 -0.07 19.58
N ALA A 152 -7.80 0.03 18.64
CA ALA A 152 -8.62 1.24 18.45
C ALA A 152 -9.80 1.34 19.44
N ALA A 153 -10.13 0.25 20.15
CA ALA A 153 -11.19 0.19 21.16
C ALA A 153 -10.68 0.37 22.60
N ARG A 154 -9.43 0.83 22.77
CA ARG A 154 -8.77 1.08 24.05
C ARG A 154 -8.39 2.54 24.19
#